data_AF-A0A1H5G272-F1
#
_entry.id   AF-A0A1H5G272-F1
#
_cell.length_a   1.000
_cell.length_b   1.000
_cell.length_c   1.000
_cell.angle_alpha   90.00
_cell.angle_beta   90.00
_cell.angle_gamma   90.00
#
_symmetry.space_group_name_H-M   'P 1'
#
loop_
_entity.id
_entity.type
_entity.pdbx_description
1 polymer ?
#
loop_
_entity_poly.entity_id
_entity_poly.type
_entity_poly.pdbx_seq_one_letter_code
_entity_poly.pdbx_strand_id
1 'polypeptide(L)'
;MILQNDKKENKMGTLANNYIFKAIDAYPYDLEEAIEALTYALAYDEKNTIALCLMGRINAEALYNYDKAKEYYAEALAENIHAFNVYPNYINVLLWNEDFEEAEKLIDFALSVKGSDKAVLYLKKAVLFETQKKYKKALKNVIKAREHSFNSEFSYTIDEEEKRIKGKLPKKKKVKSKKKDKKSKKKKK
;
A
#
# COMPACT_ATOMS: atom_id res chain seq x y z
N MET A 1 -33.88 16.51 -24.64
CA MET A 1 -33.65 16.23 -23.20
C MET A 1 -32.35 15.47 -22.96
N ILE A 2 -32.07 14.37 -23.68
CA ILE A 2 -30.83 13.58 -23.55
C ILE A 2 -29.55 14.42 -23.75
N LEU A 3 -29.45 15.18 -24.83
CA LEU A 3 -28.29 16.05 -25.11
C LEU A 3 -28.04 17.20 -24.11
N GLN A 4 -29.05 17.60 -23.33
CA GLN A 4 -28.89 18.62 -22.28
C GLN A 4 -28.44 18.00 -20.95
N ASN A 5 -28.81 16.75 -20.68
CA ASN A 5 -28.33 16.01 -19.52
C ASN A 5 -26.86 15.60 -19.70
N ASP A 6 -26.47 15.09 -20.87
CA ASP A 6 -25.07 14.74 -21.16
C ASP A 6 -24.14 15.96 -21.06
N LYS A 7 -24.59 17.14 -21.52
CA LYS A 7 -23.82 18.40 -21.38
C LYS A 7 -23.74 18.89 -19.94
N LYS A 8 -24.76 18.64 -19.11
CA LYS A 8 -24.75 19.00 -17.68
C LYS A 8 -23.86 18.05 -16.89
N GLU A 9 -23.94 16.74 -17.12
CA GLU A 9 -23.05 15.75 -16.52
C GLU A 9 -21.58 16.01 -16.87
N ASN A 10 -21.29 16.31 -18.14
CA ASN A 10 -19.92 16.60 -18.58
C ASN A 10 -19.39 17.92 -17.96
N LYS A 11 -20.27 18.92 -17.76
CA LYS A 11 -19.91 20.18 -17.08
C LYS A 11 -19.70 19.98 -15.57
N MET A 12 -20.49 19.13 -14.92
CA MET A 12 -20.33 18.76 -13.50
C MET A 12 -19.01 18.01 -13.26
N GLY A 13 -18.67 17.04 -14.13
CA GLY A 13 -17.39 16.34 -14.07
C GLY A 13 -16.19 17.27 -14.27
N THR A 14 -16.32 18.28 -15.13
CA THR A 14 -15.28 19.32 -15.31
C THR A 14 -15.09 20.18 -14.06
N LEU A 15 -16.17 20.51 -13.33
CA LEU A 15 -16.09 21.30 -12.10
C LEU A 15 -15.50 20.50 -10.94
N ALA A 16 -15.93 19.24 -10.75
CA ALA A 16 -15.35 18.35 -9.76
C ALA A 16 -13.83 18.21 -9.96
N ASN A 17 -13.37 18.06 -11.21
CA ASN A 17 -11.95 17.95 -11.55
C ASN A 17 -11.13 19.18 -11.11
N ASN A 18 -11.65 20.40 -11.27
CA ASN A 18 -10.92 21.61 -10.87
C ASN A 18 -10.67 21.63 -9.36
N TYR A 19 -11.67 21.25 -8.56
CA TYR A 19 -11.53 21.18 -7.11
C TYR A 19 -10.62 20.02 -6.67
N ILE A 20 -10.65 18.91 -7.40
CA ILE A 20 -9.70 17.80 -7.16
C ILE A 20 -8.26 18.27 -7.39
N PHE A 21 -7.97 18.97 -8.48
CA PHE A 21 -6.61 19.50 -8.72
C PHE A 21 -6.19 20.47 -7.63
N LYS A 22 -7.09 21.36 -7.22
CA LYS A 22 -6.84 22.28 -6.10
C LYS A 22 -6.50 21.53 -4.82
N ALA A 23 -7.24 20.47 -4.50
CA ALA A 23 -6.97 19.64 -3.32
C ALA A 23 -5.62 18.90 -3.41
N ILE A 24 -5.25 18.41 -4.60
CA ILE A 24 -3.97 17.73 -4.84
C ILE A 24 -2.79 18.70 -4.65
N ASP A 25 -2.91 19.92 -5.15
CA ASP A 25 -1.84 20.93 -5.03
C ASP A 25 -1.67 21.41 -3.57
N ALA A 26 -2.77 21.49 -2.82
CA ALA A 26 -2.75 21.91 -1.42
C ALA A 26 -2.24 20.80 -0.47
N TYR A 27 -2.63 19.55 -0.67
CA TYR A 27 -2.28 18.44 0.22
C TYR A 27 -0.82 17.95 0.01
N PRO A 28 -0.01 17.77 1.06
CA PRO A 28 -0.36 17.76 2.50
C PRO A 28 -0.05 19.06 3.26
N TYR A 29 0.23 20.16 2.58
CA TYR A 29 0.80 21.37 3.19
C TYR A 29 -0.26 22.37 3.68
N ASP A 30 -1.35 22.54 2.93
CA ASP A 30 -2.51 23.35 3.32
C ASP A 30 -3.74 22.45 3.48
N LEU A 31 -3.98 22.02 4.72
CA LEU A 31 -5.04 21.06 5.01
C LEU A 31 -6.44 21.68 4.94
N GLU A 32 -6.58 22.95 5.30
CA GLU A 32 -7.86 23.66 5.28
C GLU A 32 -8.32 23.83 3.82
N GLU A 33 -7.43 24.33 2.96
CA GLU A 33 -7.74 24.49 1.53
C GLU A 33 -8.00 23.15 0.85
N ALA A 34 -7.26 22.09 1.20
CA ALA A 34 -7.50 20.75 0.69
C ALA A 34 -8.88 20.22 1.08
N ILE A 35 -9.29 20.34 2.34
CA ILE A 35 -10.59 19.87 2.82
C ILE A 35 -11.74 20.66 2.19
N GLU A 36 -11.60 21.98 2.10
CA GLU A 36 -12.61 22.83 1.45
C GLU A 36 -12.80 22.41 -0.01
N ALA A 37 -11.70 22.28 -0.76
CA ALA A 37 -11.74 21.86 -2.15
C ALA A 37 -12.34 20.46 -2.32
N LEU A 38 -11.97 19.49 -1.47
CA LEU A 38 -12.57 18.14 -1.51
C LEU A 38 -14.06 18.15 -1.20
N THR A 39 -14.51 19.00 -0.27
CA THR A 39 -15.93 19.15 0.05
C THR A 39 -16.71 19.67 -1.16
N TYR A 40 -16.17 20.66 -1.87
CA TYR A 40 -16.78 21.10 -3.13
C TYR A 40 -16.76 20.01 -4.20
N ALA A 41 -15.64 19.31 -4.38
CA ALA A 41 -15.53 18.22 -5.36
C ALA A 41 -16.61 17.14 -5.12
N LEU A 42 -16.76 16.69 -3.88
CA LEU A 42 -17.77 15.68 -3.50
C LEU A 42 -19.20 16.21 -3.56
N ALA A 43 -19.42 17.52 -3.39
CA ALA A 43 -20.74 18.11 -3.61
C ALA A 43 -21.17 18.07 -5.09
N TYR A 44 -20.21 18.10 -6.03
CA TYR A 44 -20.48 17.96 -7.46
C TYR A 44 -20.52 16.49 -7.92
N ASP A 45 -19.70 15.63 -7.32
CA ASP A 45 -19.60 14.20 -7.62
C ASP A 45 -19.27 13.43 -6.33
N GLU A 46 -20.32 12.99 -5.62
CA GLU A 46 -20.22 12.36 -4.31
C GLU A 46 -19.43 11.04 -4.34
N LYS A 47 -19.34 10.40 -5.51
CA LYS A 47 -18.68 9.11 -5.69
C LYS A 47 -17.32 9.22 -6.35
N ASN A 48 -16.79 10.44 -6.47
CA ASN A 48 -15.50 10.64 -7.11
C ASN A 48 -14.39 9.91 -6.34
N THR A 49 -13.85 8.86 -6.95
CA THR A 49 -12.90 7.98 -6.26
C THR A 49 -11.57 8.65 -5.93
N ILE A 50 -11.20 9.72 -6.63
CA ILE A 50 -9.99 10.50 -6.30
C ILE A 50 -10.24 11.34 -5.06
N ALA A 51 -11.38 12.06 -5.01
CA ALA A 51 -11.73 12.88 -3.86
C ALA A 51 -11.95 12.03 -2.59
N LEU A 52 -12.67 10.90 -2.70
CA LEU A 52 -12.83 9.95 -1.61
C LEU A 52 -11.47 9.39 -1.15
N CYS A 53 -10.58 9.04 -2.07
CA CYS A 53 -9.23 8.59 -1.71
C CYS A 53 -8.45 9.65 -0.93
N LEU A 54 -8.52 10.93 -1.34
CA LEU A 54 -7.84 12.02 -0.64
C LEU A 54 -8.45 12.30 0.74
N MET A 55 -9.78 12.22 0.87
CA MET A 55 -10.46 12.29 2.17
C MET A 55 -10.00 11.16 3.10
N GLY A 56 -9.88 9.93 2.57
CA GLY A 56 -9.33 8.80 3.30
C GLY A 56 -7.90 9.04 3.77
N ARG A 57 -7.05 9.61 2.92
CA ARG A 57 -5.66 9.94 3.26
C ARG A 57 -5.57 11.00 4.34
N ILE A 58 -6.33 12.10 4.23
CA ILE A 58 -6.38 13.15 5.25
C ILE A 58 -6.79 12.57 6.61
N ASN A 59 -7.85 11.75 6.65
CA ASN A 59 -8.31 11.15 7.89
C ASN A 59 -7.25 10.23 8.52
N ALA A 60 -6.53 9.45 7.72
CA ALA A 60 -5.52 8.54 8.23
C ALA A 60 -4.18 9.21 8.58
N GLU A 61 -3.68 10.07 7.69
CA GLU A 61 -2.31 10.62 7.74
C GLU A 61 -2.24 11.87 8.63
N ALA A 62 -3.28 12.72 8.63
CA ALA A 62 -3.30 13.96 9.41
C ALA A 62 -4.12 13.86 10.70
N LEU A 63 -5.26 13.15 10.65
CA LEU A 63 -6.19 13.09 11.79
C LEU A 63 -6.09 11.79 12.61
N TYR A 64 -5.33 10.79 12.13
CA TYR A 64 -5.21 9.46 12.73
C TYR A 64 -6.58 8.76 12.97
N ASN A 65 -7.61 9.17 12.23
CA ASN A 65 -8.94 8.56 12.25
C ASN A 65 -9.01 7.43 11.21
N TYR A 66 -8.49 6.28 11.59
CA TYR A 66 -8.40 5.11 10.71
C TYR A 66 -9.77 4.57 10.33
N ASP A 67 -10.75 4.54 11.24
CA ASP A 67 -12.09 4.05 10.93
C ASP A 67 -12.77 4.91 9.85
N LYS A 68 -12.71 6.24 9.98
CA LYS A 68 -13.26 7.13 8.95
C LYS A 68 -12.49 7.01 7.62
N ALA A 69 -11.17 6.82 7.66
CA ALA A 69 -10.40 6.60 6.45
C ALA A 69 -10.82 5.31 5.73
N LYS A 70 -11.04 4.21 6.47
CA LYS A 70 -11.53 2.93 5.91
C LYS A 70 -12.88 3.11 5.22
N GLU A 71 -13.81 3.86 5.81
CA GLU A 71 -15.11 4.16 5.19
C GLU A 71 -14.94 4.81 3.80
N TYR A 72 -14.14 5.88 3.70
CA TYR A 72 -13.93 6.57 2.41
C TYR A 72 -13.27 5.66 1.36
N TYR A 73 -12.31 4.83 1.75
CA TYR A 73 -11.68 3.90 0.81
C TYR A 73 -12.62 2.78 0.38
N ALA A 74 -13.44 2.25 1.29
CA ALA A 74 -14.44 1.25 0.98
C ALA A 74 -15.49 1.81 0.00
N GLU A 75 -15.95 3.04 0.23
CA GLU A 75 -16.87 3.74 -0.67
C GLU A 75 -16.26 3.93 -2.07
N ALA A 76 -15.00 4.38 -2.15
CA ALA A 76 -14.32 4.55 -3.44
C ALA A 76 -14.18 3.23 -4.22
N LEU A 77 -13.87 2.12 -3.54
CA LEU A 77 -13.75 0.81 -4.18
C LEU A 77 -15.11 0.16 -4.51
N ALA A 78 -16.16 0.50 -3.77
CA ALA A 78 -17.53 0.08 -4.08
C ALA A 78 -18.02 0.74 -5.38
N GLU A 79 -17.65 1.99 -5.62
CA GLU A 79 -17.96 2.68 -6.89
C GLU A 79 -17.09 2.14 -8.04
N ASN A 80 -15.77 2.03 -7.84
CA ASN A 80 -14.87 1.58 -8.89
C ASN A 80 -13.71 0.74 -8.36
N ILE A 81 -13.79 -0.57 -8.59
CA ILE A 81 -12.72 -1.52 -8.26
C ILE A 81 -11.39 -1.25 -9.00
N HIS A 82 -11.42 -0.45 -10.07
CA HIS A 82 -10.24 0.00 -10.81
C HIS A 82 -9.68 1.34 -10.32
N ALA A 83 -10.16 1.87 -9.18
CA ALA A 83 -9.56 3.01 -8.49
C ALA A 83 -8.21 2.60 -7.85
N PHE A 84 -7.20 2.34 -8.69
CA PHE A 84 -5.95 1.71 -8.27
C PHE A 84 -5.15 2.54 -7.25
N ASN A 85 -5.34 3.86 -7.25
CA ASN A 85 -4.76 4.77 -6.27
C ASN A 85 -5.26 4.50 -4.83
N VAL A 86 -6.42 3.87 -4.66
CA VAL A 86 -7.01 3.59 -3.34
C VAL A 86 -6.26 2.44 -2.63
N TYR A 87 -5.97 1.34 -3.34
CA TYR A 87 -5.45 0.12 -2.69
C TYR A 87 -4.20 0.35 -1.84
N PRO A 88 -3.12 0.98 -2.32
CA PRO A 88 -1.91 1.14 -1.52
C PRO A 88 -2.13 1.96 -0.26
N ASN A 89 -3.06 2.91 -0.28
CA ASN A 89 -3.38 3.78 0.84
C ASN A 89 -4.30 3.09 1.84
N TYR A 90 -5.36 2.41 1.38
CA TYR A 90 -6.24 1.62 2.23
C TYR A 90 -5.47 0.49 2.92
N ILE A 91 -4.62 -0.23 2.19
CA ILE A 91 -3.78 -1.27 2.79
C ILE A 91 -2.87 -0.68 3.90
N ASN A 92 -2.32 0.52 3.73
CA ASN A 92 -1.53 1.14 4.80
C ASN A 92 -2.36 1.40 6.04
N VAL A 93 -3.58 1.92 5.89
CA VAL A 93 -4.47 2.17 7.02
C VAL A 93 -4.79 0.87 7.76
N LEU A 94 -5.10 -0.20 7.04
CA LEU A 94 -5.32 -1.51 7.67
C LEU A 94 -4.08 -2.02 8.40
N LEU A 95 -2.88 -1.79 7.86
CA LEU A 95 -1.63 -2.17 8.52
C LEU A 95 -1.33 -1.29 9.76
N TRP A 96 -1.60 0.01 9.71
CA TRP A 96 -1.41 0.93 10.83
C TRP A 96 -2.41 0.68 11.94
N ASN A 97 -3.64 0.33 11.60
CA ASN A 97 -4.69 -0.03 12.54
C ASN A 97 -4.63 -1.49 13.02
N GLU A 98 -3.60 -2.25 12.61
CA GLU A 98 -3.41 -3.67 12.93
C GLU A 98 -4.54 -4.62 12.46
N ASP A 99 -5.35 -4.19 11.49
CA ASP A 99 -6.43 -4.95 10.84
C ASP A 99 -5.87 -5.97 9.82
N PHE A 100 -5.01 -6.88 10.28
CA PHE A 100 -4.17 -7.70 9.40
C PHE A 100 -4.94 -8.70 8.53
N GLU A 101 -6.06 -9.26 9.02
CA GLU A 101 -6.87 -10.20 8.24
C GLU A 101 -7.59 -9.51 7.09
N GLU A 102 -8.09 -8.30 7.32
CA GLU A 102 -8.70 -7.48 6.29
C GLU A 102 -7.65 -7.01 5.28
N ALA A 103 -6.47 -6.60 5.75
CA ALA A 103 -5.34 -6.26 4.89
C ALA A 103 -4.97 -7.42 3.95
N GLU A 104 -4.88 -8.66 4.46
CA GLU A 104 -4.55 -9.83 3.64
C GLU A 104 -5.61 -10.07 2.57
N LYS A 105 -6.90 -10.01 2.94
CA LYS A 105 -8.03 -10.19 2.01
C LYS A 105 -8.04 -9.12 0.92
N LEU A 106 -7.87 -7.85 1.28
CA LEU A 106 -7.84 -6.73 0.33
C LEU A 106 -6.66 -6.86 -0.65
N ILE A 107 -5.48 -7.22 -0.15
CA ILE A 107 -4.30 -7.44 -0.99
C ILE A 107 -4.55 -8.58 -1.99
N ASP A 108 -5.11 -9.70 -1.54
CA ASP A 108 -5.39 -10.86 -2.40
C ASP A 108 -6.45 -10.55 -3.45
N PHE A 109 -7.49 -9.80 -3.08
CA PHE A 109 -8.46 -9.28 -4.04
C PHE A 109 -7.79 -8.37 -5.07
N ALA A 110 -7.04 -7.36 -4.64
CA ALA A 110 -6.36 -6.42 -5.53
C ALA A 110 -5.38 -7.14 -6.49
N LEU A 111 -4.67 -8.18 -6.00
CA LEU A 111 -3.82 -9.04 -6.81
C LEU A 111 -4.59 -9.84 -7.88
N SER A 112 -5.91 -10.02 -7.75
CA SER A 112 -6.76 -10.61 -8.79
C SER A 112 -7.25 -9.61 -9.84
N VAL A 113 -7.29 -8.31 -9.52
CA VAL A 113 -7.81 -7.28 -10.42
C VAL A 113 -6.86 -7.05 -11.60
N LYS A 114 -7.35 -7.14 -12.83
CA LYS A 114 -6.55 -6.86 -14.04
C LYS A 114 -6.13 -5.38 -14.05
N GLY A 115 -4.85 -5.12 -14.30
CA GLY A 115 -4.30 -3.76 -14.40
C GLY A 115 -3.78 -3.16 -13.09
N SER A 116 -4.03 -3.80 -11.94
CA SER A 116 -3.47 -3.32 -10.67
C SER A 116 -1.94 -3.44 -10.65
N ASP A 117 -1.26 -2.55 -9.92
CA ASP A 117 0.18 -2.63 -9.71
C ASP A 117 0.57 -3.83 -8.82
N LYS A 118 0.96 -4.94 -9.46
CA LYS A 118 1.31 -6.17 -8.75
C LYS A 118 2.59 -6.01 -7.92
N ALA A 119 3.53 -5.19 -8.36
CA ALA A 119 4.78 -4.99 -7.66
C ALA A 119 4.52 -4.31 -6.30
N VAL A 120 3.74 -3.23 -6.30
CA VAL A 120 3.32 -2.52 -5.09
C VAL A 120 2.52 -3.43 -4.16
N LEU A 121 1.55 -4.18 -4.68
CA LEU A 121 0.70 -5.06 -3.86
C LEU A 121 1.49 -6.19 -3.20
N TYR A 122 2.43 -6.82 -3.92
CA TYR A 122 3.30 -7.83 -3.30
C TYR A 122 4.22 -7.22 -2.25
N LEU A 123 4.72 -6.00 -2.46
CA LEU A 123 5.53 -5.32 -1.45
C LEU A 123 4.70 -5.00 -0.20
N LYS A 124 3.45 -4.54 -0.34
CA LYS A 124 2.53 -4.39 0.80
C LYS A 124 2.26 -5.73 1.50
N LYS A 125 2.13 -6.84 0.76
CA LYS A 125 2.02 -8.18 1.35
C LYS A 125 3.28 -8.60 2.10
N ALA A 126 4.46 -8.16 1.65
CA ALA A 126 5.70 -8.38 2.37
C ALA A 126 5.68 -7.62 3.71
N VAL A 127 5.26 -6.35 3.72
CA VAL A 127 5.10 -5.55 4.94
C VAL A 127 4.11 -6.19 5.91
N LEU A 128 2.95 -6.67 5.44
CA LEU A 128 1.99 -7.43 6.26
C LEU A 128 2.64 -8.63 6.96
N PHE A 129 3.42 -9.44 6.25
CA PHE A 129 4.09 -10.56 6.88
C PHE A 129 5.26 -10.13 7.77
N GLU A 130 5.88 -8.98 7.50
CA GLU A 130 6.91 -8.39 8.34
C GLU A 130 6.33 -7.94 9.69
N THR A 131 5.18 -7.24 9.72
CA THR A 131 4.51 -6.81 10.96
C THR A 131 4.14 -8.01 11.83
N GLN A 132 3.68 -9.10 11.20
CA GLN A 132 3.40 -10.37 11.86
C GLN A 132 4.65 -11.20 12.23
N LYS A 133 5.87 -10.66 12.04
CA LYS A 133 7.17 -11.33 12.29
C LYS A 133 7.37 -12.62 11.47
N LYS A 134 6.60 -12.82 10.40
CA LYS A 134 6.69 -13.94 9.46
C LYS A 134 7.73 -13.62 8.36
N TYR A 135 8.96 -13.28 8.76
CA TYR A 135 10.00 -12.74 7.87
C TYR A 135 10.31 -13.59 6.63
N LYS A 136 10.26 -14.92 6.74
CA LYS A 136 10.45 -15.81 5.57
C LYS A 136 9.33 -15.65 4.54
N LYS A 137 8.08 -15.46 4.99
CA LYS A 137 6.95 -15.18 4.09
C LYS A 137 7.05 -13.76 3.51
N ALA A 138 7.50 -12.79 4.31
CA ALA A 138 7.76 -11.44 3.83
C ALA A 138 8.78 -11.45 2.66
N LEU A 139 9.94 -12.08 2.83
CA LEU A 139 10.96 -12.18 1.79
C LEU A 139 10.48 -12.90 0.52
N LYS A 140 9.60 -13.90 0.63
CA LYS A 140 8.99 -14.52 -0.56
C LYS A 140 8.15 -13.52 -1.35
N ASN A 141 7.43 -12.62 -0.69
CA ASN A 141 6.65 -11.59 -1.36
C ASN A 141 7.52 -10.45 -1.89
N VAL A 142 8.65 -10.14 -1.25
CA VAL A 142 9.66 -9.22 -1.82
C VAL A 142 10.18 -9.74 -3.16
N ILE A 143 10.45 -11.05 -3.28
CA ILE A 143 10.87 -11.65 -4.56
C ILE A 143 9.78 -11.49 -5.62
N LYS A 144 8.51 -11.76 -5.28
CA LYS A 144 7.39 -11.54 -6.21
C LYS A 144 7.24 -10.07 -6.60
N ALA A 145 7.40 -9.14 -5.66
CA ALA A 145 7.39 -7.71 -5.96
C ALA A 145 8.47 -7.35 -6.98
N ARG A 146 9.67 -7.92 -6.84
CA ARG A 146 10.78 -7.75 -7.79
C ARG A 146 10.46 -8.29 -9.18
N GLU A 147 9.86 -9.48 -9.27
CA GLU A 147 9.45 -10.10 -10.55
C GLU A 147 8.45 -9.23 -11.35
N HIS A 148 7.66 -8.41 -10.64
CA HIS A 148 6.68 -7.51 -11.23
C HIS A 148 7.13 -6.04 -11.32
N SER A 149 8.36 -5.72 -10.90
CA SER A 149 8.92 -4.37 -10.98
C SER A 149 9.63 -4.15 -12.31
N PHE A 150 9.33 -3.03 -12.97
CA PHE A 150 9.89 -2.70 -14.30
C PHE A 150 10.56 -1.33 -14.36
N ASN A 151 10.74 -0.66 -13.21
CA ASN A 151 11.44 0.62 -13.13
C ASN A 151 12.49 0.62 -12.02
N SER A 152 13.51 1.47 -12.18
CA SER A 152 14.66 1.53 -11.27
C SER A 152 14.31 2.12 -9.91
N GLU A 153 13.42 3.12 -9.88
CA GLU A 153 12.99 3.79 -8.66
C GLU A 153 12.34 2.81 -7.67
N PHE A 154 11.34 2.06 -8.11
CA PHE A 154 10.66 1.08 -7.26
C PHE A 154 11.56 -0.12 -6.92
N SER A 155 12.48 -0.49 -7.82
CA SER A 155 13.46 -1.55 -7.54
C SER A 155 14.38 -1.18 -6.36
N TYR A 156 14.78 0.08 -6.23
CA TYR A 156 15.51 0.57 -5.06
C TYR A 156 14.69 0.42 -3.77
N THR A 157 13.39 0.79 -3.80
CA THR A 157 12.49 0.58 -2.67
C THR A 157 12.44 -0.89 -2.25
N ILE A 158 12.28 -1.82 -3.19
CA ILE A 158 12.24 -3.26 -2.92
C ILE A 158 13.52 -3.74 -2.23
N ASP A 159 14.68 -3.24 -2.68
CA ASP A 159 15.98 -3.65 -2.13
C ASP A 159 16.18 -3.15 -0.68
N GLU A 160 15.76 -1.93 -0.35
CA GLU A 160 15.81 -1.40 1.02
C GLU A 160 14.88 -2.16 1.96
N GLU A 161 13.67 -2.49 1.50
CA GLU A 161 12.72 -3.33 2.22
C GLU A 161 13.29 -4.74 2.47
N GLU A 162 13.93 -5.34 1.46
CA GLU A 162 14.59 -6.65 1.60
C GLU A 162 15.70 -6.61 2.64
N LYS A 163 16.57 -5.59 2.60
CA LYS A 163 17.66 -5.40 3.56
C LYS A 163 17.11 -5.28 4.98
N ARG A 164 16.08 -4.46 5.18
CA ARG A 164 15.42 -4.27 6.48
C ARG A 164 14.84 -5.59 7.02
N ILE A 165 14.09 -6.32 6.19
CA ILE A 165 13.49 -7.61 6.61
C ILE A 165 14.58 -8.65 6.92
N LYS A 166 15.64 -8.75 6.11
CA LYS A 166 16.77 -9.65 6.38
C LYS A 166 17.48 -9.30 7.68
N GLY A 167 17.60 -8.02 8.01
CA GLY A 167 18.18 -7.54 9.27
C GLY A 167 17.42 -8.01 10.52
N LYS A 168 16.12 -8.28 10.40
CA LYS A 168 15.25 -8.75 11.51
C LYS A 168 15.29 -10.27 11.72
N LEU A 169 15.93 -11.04 10.81
CA LEU A 169 16.07 -12.48 10.98
C LEU A 169 17.03 -12.82 12.13
N PRO A 170 16.75 -13.86 12.92
CA PRO A 170 17.67 -14.30 13.96
C PRO A 170 19.01 -14.73 13.32
N LYS A 171 20.11 -14.15 13.80
CA LYS A 171 21.46 -14.55 13.38
C LYS A 171 21.64 -16.04 13.68
N LYS A 172 21.88 -16.86 12.66
CA LYS A 172 22.25 -18.27 12.87
C LYS A 172 23.45 -18.30 13.81
N LYS A 173 23.30 -18.92 15.00
CA LYS A 173 24.45 -19.22 15.86
C LYS A 173 25.45 -20.01 15.03
N LYS A 174 26.66 -19.48 14.84
CA LYS A 174 27.77 -20.23 14.23
C LYS A 174 27.97 -21.47 15.10
N VAL A 175 27.56 -22.64 14.61
CA VAL A 175 27.92 -23.91 15.24
C VAL A 175 29.45 -23.98 15.12
N LYS A 176 30.16 -23.78 16.23
CA LYS A 176 31.61 -24.02 16.28
C LYS A 176 31.82 -25.48 15.90
N SER A 177 32.37 -25.72 14.71
CA SER A 177 32.79 -27.06 14.30
C SER A 177 33.79 -27.58 15.34
N LYS A 178 33.43 -28.62 16.10
CA LYS A 178 34.37 -29.33 16.97
C LYS A 178 35.50 -29.86 16.07
N LYS A 179 36.70 -29.28 16.19
CA LYS A 179 37.93 -29.88 15.63
C LYS A 179 38.00 -31.30 16.18
N LYS A 180 37.94 -32.30 15.29
CA LYS A 180 38.25 -33.70 15.64
C LYS A 180 39.73 -33.74 16.00
N ASP A 181 40.04 -33.89 17.29
CA ASP A 181 41.37 -34.28 17.75
C ASP A 181 41.70 -35.65 17.16
N LYS A 182 42.52 -35.67 16.10
CA LYS A 182 43.23 -36.87 15.67
C LYS A 182 44.32 -37.15 16.72
N LYS A 183 43.96 -37.85 17.80
CA LYS A 183 44.93 -38.53 18.65
C LYS A 183 45.59 -39.63 17.81
N SER A 184 46.82 -39.36 17.36
CA SER A 184 47.70 -40.30 16.70
C SER A 184 47.92 -41.52 17.59
N LYS A 185 47.44 -42.68 17.12
CA LYS A 185 47.78 -43.98 17.68
C LYS A 185 49.25 -44.31 17.34
N LYS A 186 50.01 -44.62 18.40
CA LYS A 186 51.09 -45.62 18.51
C LYS A 186 51.92 -45.91 17.23
N LYS A 187 53.23 -45.65 17.31
CA LYS A 187 54.24 -46.63 16.87
C LYS A 187 55.19 -46.91 18.03
N LYS A 188 55.12 -48.15 18.53
CA LYS A 188 56.19 -48.80 19.28
C LYS A 188 57.36 -49.02 18.31
N LYS A 189 58.57 -48.68 18.74
CA LYS A 189 59.78 -49.44 18.46
C LYS A 189 60.50 -49.59 19.79
#